data_AF-A0A1V5CAB6-F1
#
_entry.id   AF-A0A1V5CAB6-F1
#
_cell.length_a   1.000
_cell.length_b   1.000
_cell.length_c   1.000
_cell.angle_alpha   90.00
_cell.angle_beta   90.00
_cell.angle_gamma   90.00
#
_symmetry.space_group_name_H-M   'P 1'
#
loop_
_entity.id
_entity.type
_entity.pdbx_description
1 polymer ?
#
loop_
_entity_poly.entity_id
_entity_poly.type
_entity_poly.pdbx_seq_one_letter_code
_entity_poly.pdbx_strand_id
1 'polypeptide(L)' 'MFQVSEKASEVIKEYLKDVQDPHNIRILMSEGG' A
#
# COMPACT_ATOMS: atom_id res chain seq x y z
N MET A 1 -13.80 7.28 -5.39
CA MET A 1 -12.69 7.68 -4.52
C MET A 1 -12.19 6.43 -3.82
N PHE A 2 -10.94 6.02 -4.04
CA PHE A 2 -10.38 4.83 -3.38
C PHE A 2 -9.97 5.21 -1.96
N GLN A 3 -10.40 4.43 -0.96
CA GLN A 3 -10.07 4.63 0.44
C GLN A 3 -9.24 3.46 0.93
N VAL A 4 -8.15 3.76 1.62
CA VAL A 4 -7.35 2.75 2.32
C VAL A 4 -7.97 2.57 3.70
N SER A 5 -8.26 1.32 4.09
CA SER A 5 -8.77 1.04 5.43
C SER A 5 -7.69 1.31 6.49
N GLU A 6 -8.11 1.58 7.72
CA GLU A 6 -7.19 1.72 8.86
C GLU A 6 -6.30 0.48 9.00
N LYS A 7 -6.90 -0.71 8.86
CA LYS A 7 -6.15 -1.97 8.95
C LYS A 7 -5.10 -2.13 7.86
N ALA A 8 -5.45 -1.81 6.61
CA ALA A 8 -4.48 -1.85 5.50
C ALA A 8 -3.35 -0.84 5.74
N SER A 9 -3.67 0.32 6.30
CA SER A 9 -2.67 1.36 6.62
C SER A 9 -1.65 0.90 7.66
N GLU A 10 -2.09 0.19 8.71
CA GLU A 10 -1.18 -0.40 9.70
C GLU A 10 -0.21 -1.39 9.05
N VAL A 11 -0.73 -2.31 8.24
CA VAL A 11 0.06 -3.36 7.59
C VAL A 11 1.08 -2.75 6.61
N ILE A 12 0.68 -1.73 5.85
CA ILE A 12 1.58 -1.02 4.93
C ILE A 12 2.72 -0.34 5.69
N LYS A 13 2.42 0.34 6.80
CA LYS A 13 3.44 1.01 7.62
C LYS A 13 4.42 0.01 8.23
N GLU A 14 3.92 -1.11 8.74
CA GLU A 14 4.76 -2.18 9.28
C GLU A 14 5.68 -2.77 8.22
N TYR A 15 5.18 -2.98 7.01
CA TYR A 15 5.98 -3.47 5.89
C TYR A 15 7.10 -2.49 5.47
N LEU A 16 6.84 -1.17 5.55
CA LEU A 16 7.79 -0.13 5.15
C LEU A 16 8.74 0.31 6.28
N LYS A 17 8.60 -0.21 7.51
CA LYS A 17 9.30 0.31 8.69
C LYS A 17 10.83 0.26 8.61
N ASP A 18 11.38 -0.72 7.89
CA ASP A 18 12.82 -0.97 7.76
C ASP A 18 13.40 -0.44 6.44
N VAL A 19 12.57 0.23 5.62
CA VAL A 19 12.98 0.80 4.33
C VAL A 19 13.58 2.19 4.54
N GLN A 20 14.87 2.36 4.28
CA GLN A 20 15.58 3.65 4.43
C GLN A 20 14.99 4.77 3.56
N ASP A 21 14.47 4.44 2.38
CA ASP A 21 13.83 5.38 1.47
C ASP A 21 12.49 4.80 0.96
N PRO A 22 11.37 5.02 1.67
CA PRO A 22 10.10 4.43 1.31
C PRO A 22 9.57 5.00 -0.01
N HIS A 23 9.38 4.13 -1.00
CA HIS A 23 8.85 4.50 -2.30
C HIS A 23 7.32 4.64 -2.29
N ASN A 24 6.79 5.42 -3.25
CA ASN A 24 5.35 5.57 -3.44
C ASN A 24 4.69 4.24 -3.85
N ILE A 25 3.55 3.93 -3.24
CA ILE A 25 2.75 2.74 -3.59
C ILE A 25 1.95 3.02 -4.86
N ARG A 26 2.12 2.18 -5.88
CA ARG A 26 1.36 2.22 -7.12
C ARG A 26 0.37 1.06 -7.18
N ILE A 27 -0.92 1.38 -7.26
CA ILE A 27 -1.98 0.38 -7.47
C ILE A 27 -2.14 0.18 -8.98
N LEU A 28 -1.97 -1.07 -9.43
CA LEU A 28 -2.21 -1.48 -10.82
C LEU A 28 -3.50 -2.31 -10.84
N MET A 29 -4.47 -1.88 -11.64
CA MET A 29 -5.68 -2.67 -11.91
C MET A 29 -5.44 -3.46 -13.19
N SER A 30 -5.72 -4.75 -13.15
CA SER A 30 -5.77 -5.61 -14.34
C SER A 30 -7.18 -6.16 -14.44
N GLU A 31 -7.77 -6.21 -15.64
CA GLU A 31 -9.05 -6.90 -15.84
C GLU A 31 -8.86 -8.39 -15.50
N GLY A 32 -9.70 -8.90 -14.60
CA GLY A 32 -9.85 -10.33 -14.38
C GLY A 32 -10.74 -10.90 -15.47
N GLY A 33 -10.28 -11.95 -16.15
CA GLY A 33 -11.05 -12.67 -17.17
C GLY A 33 -12.24 -13.44 -16.61
#